data_AF-A0A067F225-F1
#
_entry.id   AF-A0A067F225-F1
#
_cell.length_a   1.000
_cell.length_b   1.000
_cell.length_c   1.000
_cell.angle_alpha   90.00
_cell.angle_beta   90.00
_cell.angle_gamma   90.00
#
_symmetry.space_group_name_H-M   'P 1'
#
loop_
_entity.id
_entity.type
_entity.pdbx_description
1 polymer ?
#
loop_
_entity_poly.entity_id
_entity_poly.type
_entity_poly.pdbx_seq_one_letter_code
_entity_poly.pdbx_strand_id
1 'polypeptide(L)'
;MVRGKIQMKKIENDTSRQVTFSKRRNGMLKKAYELSVLCDAEVAVIIFSQKGRLYEFSSSEMQKTLERYYRYTEERQIDRNGMERYMQVRPLYLNLITFEISLGKRQYLKT
;
A
#
# COMPACT_ATOMS: atom_id res chain seq x y z
N MET A 1 -28.90 1.83 25.94
CA MET A 1 -28.85 0.54 25.19
C MET A 1 -27.41 0.06 25.13
N VAL A 2 -27.13 -1.14 25.64
CA VAL A 2 -25.81 -1.78 25.53
C VAL A 2 -25.61 -2.28 24.10
N ARG A 3 -24.44 -2.03 23.51
CA ARG A 3 -24.12 -2.43 22.13
C ARG A 3 -23.74 -3.91 22.12
N GLY A 4 -24.55 -4.76 21.49
CA GLY A 4 -24.23 -6.18 21.30
C GLY A 4 -23.06 -6.40 20.34
N LYS A 5 -22.31 -7.50 20.54
CA LYS A 5 -21.27 -7.95 19.62
C LYS A 5 -21.91 -8.36 18.29
N ILE A 6 -21.32 -7.91 17.18
CA ILE A 6 -21.78 -8.22 15.82
C ILE A 6 -20.72 -9.04 15.09
N GLN A 7 -21.15 -9.99 14.25
CA GLN A 7 -20.26 -10.78 13.40
C GLN A 7 -19.68 -9.91 12.28
N MET A 8 -18.42 -10.17 11.89
CA MET A 8 -17.77 -9.46 10.78
C MET A 8 -18.14 -10.10 9.44
N LYS A 9 -19.36 -9.83 9.00
CA LYS A 9 -19.91 -10.20 7.69
C LYS A 9 -20.81 -9.08 7.16
N LYS A 10 -21.24 -9.16 5.90
CA LYS A 10 -22.21 -8.23 5.32
C LYS A 10 -23.50 -8.23 6.16
N ILE A 11 -24.05 -7.04 6.41
CA ILE A 11 -25.35 -6.90 7.08
C ILE A 11 -26.43 -7.08 6.02
N GLU A 12 -27.23 -8.14 6.13
CA GLU A 12 -28.24 -8.46 5.12
C GLU A 12 -29.42 -7.47 5.13
N ASN A 13 -29.89 -7.07 6.31
CA ASN A 13 -30.97 -6.10 6.42
C ASN A 13 -30.53 -4.70 5.94
N ASP A 14 -31.18 -4.19 4.88
CA ASP A 14 -30.82 -2.94 4.22
C ASP A 14 -30.89 -1.71 5.14
N THR A 15 -31.96 -1.58 5.93
CA THR A 15 -32.13 -0.46 6.88
C THR A 15 -31.03 -0.46 7.94
N SER A 16 -30.76 -1.64 8.52
CA SER A 16 -29.69 -1.82 9.51
C SER A 16 -28.31 -1.56 8.91
N ARG A 17 -28.10 -1.98 7.65
CA ARG A 17 -26.86 -1.74 6.91
C ARG A 17 -26.66 -0.24 6.66
N GLN A 18 -27.70 0.49 6.26
CA GLN A 18 -27.64 1.94 6.04
C GLN A 18 -27.33 2.70 7.33
N VAL A 19 -28.04 2.40 8.42
CA VAL A 19 -27.79 3.03 9.73
C VAL A 19 -26.38 2.72 10.23
N THR A 20 -25.94 1.47 10.08
CA THR A 20 -24.60 1.05 10.49
C THR A 20 -23.52 1.72 9.63
N PHE A 21 -23.73 1.81 8.31
CA PHE A 21 -22.84 2.53 7.40
C PHE A 21 -22.68 3.99 7.85
N SER A 22 -23.77 4.71 8.08
CA SER A 22 -23.71 6.11 8.54
C SER A 22 -22.93 6.26 9.85
N LYS A 23 -23.21 5.40 10.83
CA LYS A 23 -22.51 5.44 12.14
C LYS A 23 -21.03 5.10 12.02
N ARG A 24 -20.68 4.01 11.32
CA ARG A 24 -19.29 3.57 11.16
C ARG A 24 -18.47 4.52 10.30
N ARG A 25 -19.05 5.01 9.19
CA ARG A 25 -18.45 6.04 8.33
C ARG A 25 -18.08 7.26 9.18
N ASN A 26 -19.04 7.82 9.93
CA ASN A 26 -18.77 8.98 10.76
C ASN A 26 -17.71 8.70 11.84
N GLY A 27 -17.74 7.52 12.46
CA GLY A 27 -16.70 7.11 13.43
C GLY A 27 -15.30 6.98 12.81
N MET A 28 -15.22 6.46 11.57
CA MET A 28 -13.97 6.33 10.83
C MET A 28 -13.40 7.70 10.44
N LEU A 29 -14.24 8.62 9.94
CA LEU A 29 -13.81 9.98 9.62
C LEU A 29 -13.32 10.73 10.87
N LYS A 30 -13.99 10.56 12.01
CA LYS A 30 -13.51 11.11 13.29
C LYS A 30 -12.14 10.57 13.67
N LYS A 31 -11.93 9.26 13.55
CA LYS A 31 -10.64 8.62 13.87
C LYS A 31 -9.53 9.07 12.92
N ALA A 32 -9.83 9.23 11.63
CA ALA A 32 -8.89 9.76 10.64
C ALA A 32 -8.47 11.21 10.98
N TYR A 33 -9.44 12.04 11.37
CA TYR A 33 -9.18 13.41 11.82
C TYR A 33 -8.35 13.45 13.12
N GLU A 34 -8.70 12.65 14.12
CA GLU A 34 -7.92 12.53 15.36
C GLU A 34 -6.48 12.16 15.05
N LEU A 35 -6.25 11.17 14.17
CA LEU A 35 -4.91 10.73 13.79
C LEU A 35 -4.13 11.85 13.07
N SER A 36 -4.76 12.56 12.14
CA SER A 36 -4.08 13.64 11.42
C SER A 36 -3.64 14.75 12.36
N VAL A 37 -4.47 15.12 13.33
CA VAL A 37 -4.17 16.19 14.28
C VAL A 37 -3.15 15.74 15.34
N LEU A 38 -3.33 14.55 15.93
CA LEU A 38 -2.48 14.09 17.03
C LEU A 38 -1.06 13.75 16.60
N CYS A 39 -0.88 13.30 15.36
CA CYS A 39 0.40 12.78 14.87
C CYS A 39 0.97 13.60 13.70
N ASP A 40 0.38 14.74 13.37
CA ASP A 40 0.73 15.55 12.19
C ASP A 40 0.86 14.71 10.90
N ALA A 41 -0.05 13.76 10.76
CA ALA A 41 -0.05 12.80 9.66
C ALA A 41 -0.98 13.29 8.54
N GLU A 42 -0.52 13.23 7.30
CA GLU A 42 -1.40 13.42 6.14
C GLU A 42 -2.29 12.18 5.96
N VAL A 43 -3.60 12.34 6.11
CA VAL A 43 -4.58 11.24 6.08
C VAL A 43 -5.70 11.59 5.11
N ALA A 44 -5.98 10.67 4.18
CA ALA A 44 -7.15 10.73 3.31
C ALA A 44 -7.97 9.45 3.39
N VAL A 45 -9.29 9.59 3.32
CA VAL A 45 -10.27 8.50 3.37
C VAL A 45 -11.30 8.72 2.27
N ILE A 46 -11.48 7.71 1.41
CA ILE A 46 -12.43 7.71 0.29
C ILE A 46 -13.39 6.54 0.48
N ILE A 47 -14.70 6.79 0.41
CA ILE A 47 -15.74 5.79 0.68
C ILE A 47 -16.84 5.91 -0.35
N PHE A 48 -17.04 4.85 -1.13
CA PHE A 48 -18.20 4.71 -2.00
C PHE A 48 -19.28 3.90 -1.29
N SER A 49 -20.48 4.44 -1.19
CA SER A 49 -21.63 3.68 -0.71
C SER A 49 -22.13 2.71 -1.78
N GLN A 50 -22.96 1.74 -1.37
CA GLN A 50 -23.63 0.81 -2.30
C GLN A 50 -24.46 1.51 -3.39
N LYS A 51 -24.89 2.76 -3.15
CA LYS A 51 -25.63 3.59 -4.12
C LYS A 51 -24.71 4.47 -4.97
N GLY A 52 -23.39 4.25 -4.95
CA GLY A 52 -22.41 5.03 -5.71
C GLY A 52 -22.10 6.41 -5.13
N ARG A 53 -22.74 6.83 -4.02
CA ARG A 53 -22.43 8.12 -3.40
C ARG A 53 -21.04 8.11 -2.79
N LEU A 54 -20.24 9.13 -3.14
CA LEU A 54 -18.93 9.41 -2.58
C LEU A 54 -19.07 10.10 -1.22
N TYR A 55 -18.29 9.63 -0.26
CA TYR A 55 -18.01 10.30 1.00
C TYR A 55 -16.51 10.31 1.21
N GLU A 56 -15.96 11.46 1.50
CA GLU A 56 -14.51 11.62 1.61
C GLU A 56 -14.11 12.56 2.74
N PHE A 57 -12.87 12.40 3.17
CA PHE A 57 -12.17 13.28 4.09
C PHE A 57 -10.70 13.30 3.70
N SER A 58 -10.09 14.47 3.75
CA SER A 58 -8.64 14.61 3.74
C SER A 58 -8.25 15.64 4.79
N SER A 59 -7.11 15.43 5.45
CA SER A 59 -6.51 16.42 6.35
C SER A 59 -5.96 17.63 5.58
N SER A 60 -5.81 17.51 4.26
CA SER A 60 -5.38 18.56 3.31
C SER A 60 -6.30 18.54 2.08
N GLU A 61 -5.87 19.11 0.96
CA GLU A 61 -6.56 18.98 -0.32
C GLU A 61 -6.47 17.53 -0.82
N MET A 62 -7.63 16.89 -1.04
CA MET A 62 -7.72 15.50 -1.53
C MET A 62 -6.84 15.26 -2.76
N GLN A 63 -6.86 16.21 -3.70
CA GLN A 63 -6.10 16.10 -4.94
C GLN A 63 -4.58 16.04 -4.70
N LYS A 64 -4.05 16.85 -3.78
CA LYS A 64 -2.63 16.82 -3.40
C LYS A 64 -2.25 15.49 -2.77
N THR A 65 -3.09 14.95 -1.89
CA THR A 65 -2.84 13.65 -1.26
C THR A 65 -2.83 12.52 -2.29
N LEU A 66 -3.75 12.56 -3.27
CA LEU A 66 -3.79 11.60 -4.38
C LEU A 66 -2.56 11.72 -5.30
N GLU A 67 -2.16 12.93 -5.67
CA GLU A 67 -0.94 13.18 -6.45
C GLU A 67 0.30 12.62 -5.74
N ARG A 68 0.43 12.87 -4.42
CA ARG A 68 1.50 12.31 -3.60
C ARG A 68 1.49 10.77 -3.61
N TYR A 69 0.30 10.16 -3.52
CA TYR A 69 0.14 8.70 -3.58
C TYR A 69 0.53 8.13 -4.95
N TYR A 70 0.10 8.76 -6.04
CA TYR A 70 0.44 8.31 -7.40
C TYR A 70 1.95 8.38 -7.64
N ARG A 71 2.59 9.50 -7.30
CA ARG A 71 4.05 9.66 -7.39
C ARG A 71 4.80 8.56 -6.62
N TYR A 72 4.41 8.31 -5.37
CA TYR A 72 5.00 7.25 -4.57
C TYR A 72 4.81 5.84 -5.16
N THR A 73 3.64 5.59 -5.77
CA THR A 73 3.33 4.30 -6.39
C THR A 73 4.14 4.09 -7.66
N GLU A 74 4.32 5.13 -8.48
CA GLU A 74 5.16 5.12 -9.68
C GLU A 74 6.63 4.87 -9.35
N GLU A 75 7.17 5.62 -8.37
CA GLU A 75 8.54 5.42 -7.86
C GLU A 75 8.74 3.98 -7.35
N ARG A 76 7.77 3.44 -6.60
CA ARG A 76 7.79 2.03 -6.15
C ARG A 76 7.75 1.01 -7.29
N GLN A 77 7.08 1.31 -8.39
CA GLN A 77 7.05 0.41 -9.55
C GLN A 77 8.39 0.43 -10.29
N ILE A 78 9.02 1.59 -10.41
CA ILE A 78 10.37 1.72 -10.96
C ILE A 78 11.36 0.94 -10.10
N ASP A 79 11.30 1.07 -8.77
CA ASP A 79 12.16 0.33 -7.85
C ASP A 79 11.93 -1.19 -7.89
N ARG A 80 10.67 -1.65 -8.00
CA ARG A 80 10.38 -3.08 -8.19
C ARG A 80 10.95 -3.60 -9.51
N ASN A 81 10.75 -2.87 -10.61
CA ASN A 81 11.28 -3.25 -11.92
C ASN A 81 12.81 -3.17 -11.98
N GLY A 82 13.42 -2.29 -11.18
CA GLY A 82 14.86 -2.16 -10.98
C GLY A 82 15.43 -3.33 -10.17
N MET A 83 14.78 -3.70 -9.07
CA MET A 83 15.13 -4.88 -8.27
C MET A 83 14.95 -6.18 -9.05
N GLU A 84 13.89 -6.34 -9.84
CA GLU A 84 13.70 -7.51 -10.70
C GLU A 84 14.81 -7.61 -11.75
N ARG A 85 15.17 -6.50 -12.42
CA ARG A 85 16.30 -6.48 -13.35
C ARG A 85 17.62 -6.80 -12.64
N TYR A 86 17.86 -6.22 -11.46
CA TYR A 86 19.06 -6.50 -10.65
C TYR A 86 19.12 -7.98 -10.23
N MET A 87 18.00 -8.58 -9.80
CA MET A 87 17.93 -9.99 -9.48
C MET A 87 18.14 -10.90 -10.70
N GLN A 88 17.73 -10.48 -11.91
CA GLN A 88 17.98 -11.23 -13.15
C GLN A 88 19.45 -11.18 -13.58
N VAL A 89 20.14 -10.04 -13.44
CA VAL A 89 21.56 -9.93 -13.84
C VAL A 89 22.52 -10.51 -12.79
N ARG A 90 22.16 -10.52 -11.50
CA ARG A 90 23.00 -11.04 -10.42
C ARG A 90 23.58 -12.45 -10.65
N PRO A 91 22.81 -13.48 -11.06
CA PRO A 91 23.38 -14.82 -11.33
C PRO A 91 24.35 -14.83 -12.51
N LEU A 92 24.12 -14.00 -13.54
CA LEU A 92 25.02 -13.91 -14.70
C LEU A 92 26.38 -13.32 -14.32
N TYR A 93 26.41 -12.25 -13.52
CA TYR A 93 27.65 -11.68 -13.00
C TYR A 93 28.41 -12.64 -12.08
N LEU A 94 27.70 -13.36 -11.20
CA LEU A 94 28.32 -14.35 -10.31
C LEU A 94 28.93 -15.53 -11.10
N ASN A 95 28.25 -15.97 -12.16
CA ASN A 95 28.75 -17.00 -13.07
C ASN A 95 29.99 -16.52 -13.84
N LEU A 96 30.00 -15.27 -14.31
CA LEU A 96 31.14 -14.68 -15.02
C LEU A 96 32.39 -14.62 -14.12
N ILE A 97 32.23 -14.14 -12.88
CA ILE A 97 33.32 -14.08 -11.89
C ILE A 97 33.84 -15.49 -11.57
N THR A 98 32.94 -16.46 -11.41
CA THR A 98 33.32 -17.87 -11.16
C THR A 98 34.07 -18.46 -12.35
N PHE A 99 33.67 -18.12 -13.58
CA PHE A 99 34.33 -18.54 -14.81
C PHE A 99 35.73 -17.91 -14.94
N GLU A 100 35.87 -16.61 -14.63
CA GLU A 100 37.17 -15.94 -14.59
C GLU A 100 38.12 -16.55 -13.53
N ILE A 101 37.63 -16.86 -12.34
CA ILE A 101 38.41 -17.54 -11.29
C ILE A 101 38.82 -18.94 -11.75
N SER A 102 37.93 -19.67 -12.44
CA SER A 102 38.20 -21.01 -12.98
C SER A 102 39.26 -20.97 -14.10
N LEU A 103 39.19 -19.98 -14.99
CA LEU A 103 40.20 -19.74 -16.02
C LEU A 103 41.55 -19.29 -15.41
N GLY A 104 41.53 -18.45 -14.37
CA GLY A 104 42.71 -18.02 -13.64
C GLY A 104 43.42 -19.18 -12.92
N LYS A 105 42.67 -20.13 -12.35
CA LYS A 105 43.24 -21.35 -11.73
C LYS A 105 43.89 -22.30 -12.74
N ARG A 106 43.48 -22.29 -14.02
CA ARG A 106 44.12 -23.11 -15.07
C ARG A 106 45.50 -22.60 -15.49
N GLN A 107 45.83 -21.32 -15.26
CA GLN A 107 47.18 -20.82 -15.56
C GLN A 107 48.21 -21.17 -14.46
N TYR A 108 47.77 -21.46 -13.24
CA TYR A 108 48.66 -21.80 -12.11
C TYR A 108 48.87 -23.31 -11.89
N LEU A 109 48.29 -24.18 -12.72
CA LEU A 109 48.45 -25.65 -12.65
C LEU A 109 49.24 -26.23 -13.84
N LYS A 110 49.92 -25.39 -14.62
CA LYS A 110 50.82 -25.79 -15.73
C LYS A 110 52.28 -25.38 -15.48
N THR A 111 52.75 -25.52 -14.25
CA THR A 111 54.18 -25.46 -13.91
C THR A 111 54.49 -26.61 -12.98
#